data_AF-A0A7C2RDQ1-F1
#
_entry.id   AF-A0A7C2RDQ1-F1
#
_cell.length_a   1.000
_cell.length_b   1.000
_cell.length_c   1.000
_cell.angle_alpha   90.00
_cell.angle_beta   90.00
_cell.angle_gamma   90.00
#
_symmetry.space_group_name_H-M   'P 1'
#
loop_
_entity.id
_entity.type
_entity.pdbx_description
1 polymer ?
#
loop_
_entity_poly.entity_id
_entity_poly.type
_entity_poly.pdbx_seq_one_letter_code
_entity_poly.pdbx_strand_id
1 'polypeptide(L)'
;MMIDEYNFDLSEGSIQQRQANLARLAEIQDQLKMLVQARDRLLRELATLKATVESHRQAGSVIRLRAMQILDRLAKQAEAGVSENQLVTTDDERLLNELDASRIQLEKDVNVTERRLKIAQFEADSLAELLEDLEDQVAEIAAELEGGENSFLNERH
;
A
#
# COMPACT_ATOMS: atom_id res chain seq x y z
N MET A 1 -69.73 -20.22 8.77
CA MET A 1 -68.46 -20.27 8.02
C MET A 1 -67.98 -18.83 7.95
N MET A 2 -67.23 -18.40 8.96
CA MET A 2 -66.62 -17.07 9.02
C MET A 2 -65.13 -17.33 8.80
N ILE A 3 -64.62 -16.89 7.65
CA ILE A 3 -63.19 -16.77 7.42
C ILE A 3 -62.86 -15.46 8.12
N ASP A 4 -62.41 -15.54 9.37
CA ASP A 4 -61.81 -14.38 10.01
C ASP A 4 -60.50 -14.11 9.26
N GLU A 5 -60.48 -12.94 8.63
CA GLU A 5 -59.33 -12.32 8.01
C GLU A 5 -58.18 -12.32 9.01
N TYR A 6 -57.20 -13.20 8.78
CA TYR A 6 -55.88 -13.08 9.37
C TYR A 6 -55.27 -11.79 8.85
N ASN A 7 -55.52 -10.72 9.59
CA ASN A 7 -54.83 -9.44 9.44
C ASN A 7 -53.34 -9.72 9.58
N PHE A 8 -52.65 -9.66 8.45
CA PHE A 8 -51.23 -9.85 8.32
C PHE A 8 -50.56 -8.59 8.88
N ASP A 9 -50.47 -8.49 10.21
CA ASP A 9 -49.78 -7.39 10.87
C ASP A 9 -48.26 -7.66 10.81
N LEU A 10 -47.73 -7.69 9.58
CA LEU A 10 -46.36 -7.26 9.38
C LEU A 10 -46.36 -5.79 9.79
N SER A 11 -45.90 -5.47 11.01
CA SER A 11 -45.74 -4.06 11.36
C SER A 11 -44.90 -3.42 10.26
N GLU A 12 -45.40 -2.37 9.60
CA GLU A 12 -44.72 -1.71 8.47
C GLU A 12 -43.26 -1.39 8.81
N GLY A 13 -42.98 -1.12 10.09
CA GLY A 13 -41.64 -0.91 10.63
C GLY A 13 -40.68 -2.10 10.46
N SER A 14 -41.13 -3.36 10.59
CA SER A 14 -40.28 -4.54 10.38
C SER A 14 -39.86 -4.73 8.92
N ILE A 15 -40.77 -4.46 7.98
CA ILE A 15 -40.49 -4.50 6.54
C ILE A 15 -39.55 -3.37 6.16
N GLN A 16 -39.80 -2.16 6.67
CA GLN A 16 -38.96 -0.98 6.43
C GLN A 16 -37.54 -1.19 6.96
N GLN A 17 -37.38 -1.77 8.16
CA GLN A 17 -36.06 -2.09 8.72
C GLN A 17 -35.32 -3.13 7.88
N ARG A 18 -36.01 -4.20 7.44
CA ARG A 18 -35.41 -5.22 6.56
C ARG A 18 -34.96 -4.61 5.22
N GLN A 19 -35.76 -3.71 4.64
CA GLN A 19 -35.39 -3.01 3.40
C GLN A 19 -34.19 -2.09 3.61
N ALA A 20 -34.12 -1.37 4.74
CA ALA A 20 -32.99 -0.52 5.09
C ALA A 20 -31.70 -1.34 5.26
N ASN A 21 -31.77 -2.47 5.96
CA ASN A 21 -30.64 -3.38 6.17
C ASN A 21 -30.12 -3.96 4.83
N LEU A 22 -31.03 -4.35 3.93
CA LEU A 22 -30.64 -4.82 2.59
C LEU A 22 -30.02 -3.72 1.73
N ALA A 23 -30.55 -2.49 1.80
CA ALA A 23 -29.96 -1.35 1.12
C ALA A 23 -28.54 -1.06 1.64
N ARG A 24 -28.36 -1.14 2.96
CA ARG A 24 -27.04 -0.95 3.59
C ARG A 24 -26.03 -2.03 3.19
N LEU A 25 -26.45 -3.30 3.12
CA LEU A 25 -25.59 -4.38 2.62
C LEU A 25 -25.18 -4.16 1.15
N ALA A 26 -26.06 -3.61 0.31
CA ALA A 26 -25.72 -3.27 -1.07
C ALA A 26 -24.67 -2.15 -1.13
N GLU A 27 -24.80 -1.12 -0.29
CA GLU A 27 -23.78 -0.06 -0.16
C GLU A 27 -22.42 -0.61 0.29
N ILE A 28 -22.41 -1.46 1.32
CA ILE A 28 -21.18 -2.10 1.82
C ILE A 28 -20.55 -2.97 0.72
N GLN A 29 -21.35 -3.69 -0.06
CA GLN A 29 -20.85 -4.48 -1.18
C GLN A 29 -20.14 -3.60 -2.23
N ASP A 30 -20.66 -2.41 -2.52
CA ASP A 30 -20.01 -1.48 -3.42
C ASP A 30 -18.72 -0.88 -2.81
N GLN A 31 -18.70 -0.62 -1.51
CA GLN A 31 -17.50 -0.20 -0.79
C GLN A 31 -16.40 -1.28 -0.82
N LEU A 32 -16.75 -2.55 -0.61
CA LEU A 32 -15.82 -3.68 -0.72
C LEU A 32 -15.23 -3.79 -2.14
N LYS A 33 -16.02 -3.56 -3.20
CA LYS A 33 -15.50 -3.53 -4.57
C LYS A 33 -14.46 -2.43 -4.75
N MET A 34 -14.68 -1.24 -4.18
CA MET A 34 -13.72 -0.14 -4.23
C MET A 34 -12.45 -0.47 -3.45
N LEU A 35 -12.56 -1.11 -2.28
CA LEU A 35 -11.42 -1.57 -1.49
C LEU A 35 -10.55 -2.57 -2.26
N VAL A 36 -11.17 -3.53 -2.96
CA VAL A 36 -10.45 -4.50 -3.81
C VAL A 36 -9.66 -3.78 -4.91
N GLN A 37 -10.25 -2.78 -5.55
CA GLN A 37 -9.56 -1.99 -6.56
C GLN A 37 -8.39 -1.19 -5.98
N ALA A 38 -8.56 -0.59 -4.80
CA ALA A 38 -7.52 0.14 -4.10
C ALA A 38 -6.35 -0.77 -3.70
N ARG A 39 -6.65 -1.96 -3.15
CA ARG A 39 -5.66 -3.00 -2.86
C ARG A 39 -4.87 -3.40 -4.10
N ASP A 40 -5.54 -3.67 -5.21
CA ASP A 40 -4.88 -4.09 -6.44
C ASP A 40 -3.97 -2.99 -7.01
N ARG A 41 -4.37 -1.72 -6.87
CA ARG A 41 -3.52 -0.57 -7.18
C ARG A 41 -2.28 -0.54 -6.29
N LEU A 42 -2.43 -0.67 -4.97
CA LEU A 42 -1.31 -0.66 -4.03
C LEU A 42 -0.33 -1.81 -4.27
N LEU A 43 -0.83 -3.00 -4.61
CA LEU A 43 0.02 -4.14 -4.96
C LEU A 43 0.88 -3.86 -6.21
N ARG A 44 0.31 -3.22 -7.23
CA ARG A 44 1.08 -2.80 -8.42
C ARG A 44 2.10 -1.72 -8.09
N GLU A 45 1.74 -0.77 -7.23
CA GLU A 45 2.66 0.26 -6.78
C GLU A 45 3.82 -0.35 -5.97
N LEU A 46 3.55 -1.28 -5.06
CA LEU A 46 4.56 -2.00 -4.30
C LEU A 46 5.52 -2.78 -5.22
N ALA A 47 5.00 -3.45 -6.25
CA ALA A 47 5.83 -4.14 -7.23
C ALA A 47 6.77 -3.15 -7.97
N THR A 48 6.26 -1.97 -8.30
CA THR A 48 7.03 -0.89 -8.94
C THR A 48 8.09 -0.30 -8.01
N LEU A 49 7.76 -0.08 -6.75
CA LEU A 49 8.70 0.40 -5.73
C LEU A 49 9.80 -0.63 -5.48
N LYS A 50 9.48 -1.93 -5.44
CA LYS A 50 10.47 -3.00 -5.31
C LYS A 50 11.46 -3.01 -6.47
N ALA A 51 10.98 -2.87 -7.71
CA ALA A 51 11.85 -2.76 -8.88
C ALA A 51 12.74 -1.51 -8.82
N THR A 52 12.18 -0.38 -8.39
CA THR A 52 12.92 0.88 -8.19
C THR A 52 14.03 0.73 -7.15
N VAL A 53 13.74 0.10 -6.00
CA VAL A 53 14.75 -0.17 -4.95
C VAL A 53 15.87 -1.06 -5.47
N GLU A 54 15.56 -2.08 -6.26
CA GLU A 54 16.58 -2.95 -6.86
C GLU A 54 17.45 -2.17 -7.87
N SER A 55 16.85 -1.27 -8.65
CA SER A 55 17.59 -0.34 -9.53
C SER A 55 18.54 0.55 -8.73
N HIS A 56 18.09 1.12 -7.61
CA HIS A 56 18.92 1.92 -6.71
C HIS A 56 20.09 1.12 -6.13
N ARG A 57 19.84 -0.14 -5.75
CA ARG A 57 20.88 -1.06 -5.26
C ARG A 57 21.96 -1.31 -6.31
N GLN A 58 21.55 -1.52 -7.56
CA GLN A 58 22.47 -1.70 -8.70
C GLN A 58 23.27 -0.43 -8.98
N ALA A 59 22.62 0.73 -9.04
CA ALA A 59 23.28 2.02 -9.20
C ALA A 59 24.32 2.27 -8.10
N GLY A 60 23.96 2.03 -6.84
CA GLY A 60 24.89 2.13 -5.72
C GLY A 60 26.08 1.18 -5.82
N SER A 61 25.88 -0.04 -6.34
CA SER A 61 26.97 -0.99 -6.61
C SER A 61 27.93 -0.47 -7.68
N VAL A 62 27.40 0.11 -8.76
CA VAL A 62 28.22 0.70 -9.83
C VAL A 62 29.05 1.87 -9.32
N ILE A 63 28.45 2.76 -8.51
CA ILE A 63 29.16 3.88 -7.88
C ILE A 63 30.30 3.36 -7.00
N ARG A 64 30.04 2.37 -6.13
CA ARG A 64 31.07 1.75 -5.28
C ARG A 64 32.20 1.13 -6.08
N LEU A 65 31.88 0.40 -7.15
CA LEU A 65 32.90 -0.23 -8.00
C LEU A 65 33.81 0.82 -8.65
N ARG A 66 33.23 1.88 -9.21
CA ARG A 66 33.99 2.98 -9.83
C ARG A 66 34.85 3.72 -8.80
N ALA A 67 34.32 3.99 -7.61
CA ALA A 67 35.10 4.60 -6.54
C ALA A 67 36.31 3.71 -6.15
N MET A 68 36.10 2.39 -6.05
CA MET A 68 37.17 1.45 -5.74
C MET A 68 38.24 1.38 -6.84
N GLN A 69 37.86 1.48 -8.11
CA GLN A 69 38.80 1.56 -9.23
C GLN A 69 39.67 2.82 -9.20
N ILE A 70 39.10 3.96 -8.81
CA ILE A 70 39.86 5.21 -8.64
C ILE A 70 40.83 5.05 -7.46
N LEU A 71 40.37 4.54 -6.32
CA LEU A 71 41.23 4.31 -5.16
C LEU A 71 42.40 3.37 -5.45
N ASP A 72 42.15 2.27 -6.18
CA ASP A 72 43.20 1.32 -6.60
C ASP A 72 44.22 1.97 -7.55
N ARG A 73 43.76 2.83 -8.48
CA ARG A 73 44.64 3.60 -9.36
C ARG A 73 45.52 4.57 -8.57
N LEU A 74 44.93 5.33 -7.66
CA LEU A 74 45.65 6.30 -6.82
C LEU A 74 46.67 5.61 -5.91
N ALA A 75 46.31 4.45 -5.34
CA ALA A 75 47.21 3.63 -4.53
C ALA A 75 48.43 3.16 -5.34
N LYS A 76 48.22 2.65 -6.56
CA LYS A 76 49.31 2.25 -7.46
C LYS A 76 50.21 3.42 -7.87
N GLN A 77 49.65 4.61 -8.08
CA GLN A 77 50.43 5.81 -8.37
C GLN A 77 51.28 6.23 -7.17
N ALA A 78 50.75 6.13 -5.95
CA ALA A 78 51.50 6.37 -4.73
C ALA A 78 52.67 5.38 -4.56
N GLU A 79 52.42 4.08 -4.77
CA GLU A 79 53.45 3.03 -4.72
C GLU A 79 54.54 3.20 -5.78
N ALA A 80 54.18 3.72 -6.96
CA ALA A 80 55.12 4.00 -8.04
C ALA A 80 56.00 5.24 -7.80
N GLY A 81 55.85 5.93 -6.67
CA GLY A 81 56.67 7.10 -6.32
C GLY A 81 56.33 8.37 -7.09
N VAL A 82 55.09 8.48 -7.62
CA VAL A 82 54.59 9.73 -8.22
C VAL A 82 54.53 10.80 -7.12
N SER A 83 55.09 11.98 -7.38
CA SER A 83 55.06 13.08 -6.40
C SER A 83 53.63 13.42 -5.99
N GLU A 84 53.39 13.79 -4.73
CA GLU A 84 52.07 14.19 -4.19
C GLU A 84 51.34 15.23 -5.07
N ASN A 85 52.08 16.15 -5.70
CA ASN A 85 51.52 17.16 -6.60
C ASN A 85 51.02 16.62 -7.96
N GLN A 86 51.23 15.33 -8.27
CA GLN A 86 50.82 14.67 -9.51
C GLN A 86 49.95 13.43 -9.26
N LEU A 87 49.58 13.21 -8.00
CA LEU A 87 48.91 11.98 -7.55
C LEU A 87 47.43 11.95 -7.94
N VAL A 88 46.80 13.11 -8.11
CA VAL A 88 45.44 13.23 -8.65
C VAL A 88 45.52 13.97 -9.98
N THR A 89 45.10 13.32 -11.06
CA THR A 89 45.03 13.96 -12.38
C THR A 89 43.72 14.74 -12.52
N THR A 90 43.67 15.69 -13.46
CA THR A 90 42.43 16.42 -13.79
C THR A 90 41.29 15.47 -14.21
N ASP A 91 41.64 14.32 -14.83
CA ASP A 91 40.66 13.28 -15.15
C ASP A 91 40.16 12.55 -13.90
N ASP A 92 41.01 12.30 -12.90
CA ASP A 92 40.59 11.70 -11.63
C ASP A 92 39.68 12.66 -10.84
N GLU A 93 39.99 13.97 -10.82
CA GLU A 93 39.11 14.99 -10.24
C GLU A 93 37.74 15.03 -10.93
N ARG A 94 37.72 14.96 -12.26
CA ARG A 94 36.47 14.90 -13.03
C ARG A 94 35.66 13.66 -12.69
N LEU A 95 36.30 12.49 -12.63
CA LEU A 95 35.63 11.23 -12.29
C LEU A 95 35.10 11.22 -10.84
N LEU A 96 35.84 11.81 -9.90
CA LEU A 96 35.40 11.98 -8.51
C LEU A 96 34.17 12.89 -8.44
N ASN A 97 34.18 14.03 -9.15
CA ASN A 97 33.03 14.93 -9.23
C ASN A 97 31.80 14.26 -9.86
N GLU A 98 31.98 13.46 -10.92
CA GLU A 98 30.92 12.68 -11.55
C GLU A 98 30.34 11.62 -10.59
N LEU A 99 31.18 10.97 -9.78
CA LEU A 99 30.75 10.01 -8.78
C LEU A 99 29.99 10.67 -7.63
N ASP A 100 30.46 11.82 -7.14
CA ASP A 100 29.76 12.57 -6.09
C ASP A 100 28.40 13.06 -6.58
N ALA A 101 28.32 13.59 -7.80
CA ALA A 101 27.04 13.96 -8.40
C ALA A 101 26.09 12.76 -8.51
N SER A 102 26.60 11.61 -8.96
CA SER A 102 25.82 10.36 -9.06
C SER A 102 25.35 9.86 -7.68
N ARG A 103 26.20 9.98 -6.65
CA ARG A 103 25.88 9.60 -5.27
C ARG A 103 24.78 10.49 -4.70
N ILE A 104 24.90 11.81 -4.85
CA ILE A 104 23.92 12.78 -4.40
C ILE A 104 22.57 12.55 -5.09
N GLN A 105 22.58 12.23 -6.39
CA GLN A 105 21.36 11.93 -7.11
C GLN A 105 20.71 10.63 -6.60
N LEU A 106 21.49 9.57 -6.42
CA LEU A 106 20.99 8.32 -5.85
C LEU A 106 20.41 8.50 -4.45
N GLU A 107 21.05 9.31 -3.59
CA GLU A 107 20.52 9.66 -2.27
C GLU A 107 19.15 10.35 -2.36
N LYS A 108 18.97 11.28 -3.31
CA LYS A 108 17.66 11.92 -3.55
C LYS A 108 16.61 10.92 -4.01
N ASP A 109 16.96 10.04 -4.94
CA ASP A 109 16.03 9.05 -5.49
C ASP A 109 15.60 8.01 -4.45
N VAL A 110 16.52 7.59 -3.58
CA VAL A 110 16.22 6.73 -2.42
C VAL A 110 15.25 7.45 -1.48
N ASN A 111 15.51 8.70 -1.12
CA ASN A 111 14.63 9.48 -0.25
C ASN A 111 13.21 9.64 -0.83
N VAL A 112 13.08 9.85 -2.14
CA VAL A 112 11.78 9.91 -2.82
C VAL A 112 11.06 8.56 -2.74
N THR A 113 11.80 7.47 -2.99
CA THR A 113 11.25 6.10 -2.94
C THR A 113 10.78 5.74 -1.54
N GLU A 114 11.54 6.10 -0.50
CA GLU A 114 11.16 5.91 0.90
C GLU A 114 9.89 6.67 1.28
N ARG A 115 9.75 7.93 0.83
CA ARG A 115 8.52 8.70 1.07
C ARG A 115 7.30 8.04 0.43
N ARG A 116 7.44 7.57 -0.82
CA ARG A 116 6.37 6.85 -1.52
C ARG A 116 6.00 5.55 -0.81
N LEU A 117 6.99 4.81 -0.31
CA LEU A 117 6.75 3.61 0.48
C LEU A 117 5.96 3.91 1.76
N LYS A 118 6.31 4.98 2.49
CA LYS A 118 5.58 5.40 3.69
C LYS A 118 4.12 5.77 3.41
N ILE A 119 3.87 6.46 2.29
CA ILE A 119 2.50 6.80 1.87
C ILE A 119 1.72 5.52 1.54
N ALA A 120 2.31 4.61 0.76
CA ALA A 120 1.65 3.36 0.40
C ALA A 120 1.39 2.46 1.63
N GLN A 121 2.28 2.47 2.62
CA GLN A 121 2.07 1.79 3.90
C GLN A 121 0.89 2.39 4.67
N PHE A 122 0.85 3.72 4.82
CA PHE A 122 -0.26 4.40 5.47
C PHE A 122 -1.59 4.12 4.77
N GLU A 123 -1.63 4.18 3.43
CA GLU A 123 -2.82 3.85 2.64
C GLU A 123 -3.25 2.39 2.86
N ALA A 124 -2.31 1.45 2.93
CA ALA A 124 -2.62 0.04 3.20
C ALA A 124 -3.21 -0.17 4.60
N ASP A 125 -2.65 0.50 5.61
CA ASP A 125 -3.14 0.44 6.99
C ASP A 125 -4.56 1.02 7.10
N SER A 126 -4.81 2.17 6.47
CA SER A 126 -6.17 2.78 6.44
C SER A 126 -7.19 1.90 5.71
N LEU A 127 -6.78 1.18 4.66
CA LEU A 127 -7.68 0.24 3.96
C LEU A 127 -7.96 -1.01 4.81
N ALA A 128 -7.02 -1.44 5.64
CA ALA A 128 -7.22 -2.57 6.55
C ALA A 128 -8.22 -2.21 7.66
N GLU A 129 -8.09 -1.03 8.27
CA GLU A 129 -9.04 -0.51 9.25
C GLU A 129 -10.45 -0.38 8.66
N LEU A 130 -10.57 0.20 7.46
CA LEU A 130 -11.86 0.30 6.79
C LEU A 130 -12.47 -1.07 6.43
N LEU A 131 -11.65 -2.09 6.15
CA LEU A 131 -12.15 -3.43 5.90
C LEU A 131 -12.73 -4.05 7.17
N GLU A 132 -12.03 -3.92 8.30
CA GLU A 132 -12.49 -4.39 9.62
C GLU A 132 -13.84 -3.74 9.99
N ASP A 133 -13.94 -2.41 9.84
CA ASP A 133 -15.19 -1.67 10.09
C ASP A 133 -16.37 -2.16 9.23
N LEU A 134 -16.11 -2.53 7.97
CA LEU A 134 -17.15 -3.04 7.08
C LEU A 134 -17.54 -4.48 7.40
N GLU A 135 -16.58 -5.31 7.81
CA GLU A 135 -16.84 -6.68 8.26
C GLU A 135 -17.70 -6.68 9.53
N ASP A 136 -17.41 -5.80 10.48
CA ASP A 136 -18.21 -5.61 11.70
C ASP A 136 -19.64 -5.14 11.39
N GLN A 137 -19.80 -4.16 10.50
CA GLN A 137 -21.12 -3.70 10.04
C GLN A 137 -21.93 -4.82 9.35
N VAL A 138 -21.27 -5.64 8.55
CA VAL A 138 -21.93 -6.79 7.90
C VAL A 138 -22.38 -7.81 8.95
N ALA A 139 -21.55 -8.09 9.95
CA ALA A 139 -21.89 -9.01 11.03
C ALA A 139 -23.07 -8.50 11.87
N GLU A 140 -23.10 -7.21 12.20
CA GLU A 140 -24.21 -6.57 12.92
C GLU A 140 -25.52 -6.67 12.13
N ILE A 141 -25.50 -6.28 10.84
CA ILE A 141 -26.69 -6.35 9.99
C ILE A 141 -27.17 -7.79 9.81
N ALA A 142 -26.25 -8.76 9.67
CA ALA A 142 -26.60 -10.17 9.56
C ALA A 142 -27.31 -10.66 10.84
N ALA A 143 -26.80 -10.29 12.03
CA ALA A 143 -27.41 -10.64 13.30
C ALA A 143 -28.82 -10.02 13.46
N GLU A 144 -29.02 -8.77 13.04
CA GLU A 144 -30.34 -8.12 13.05
C GLU A 144 -31.35 -8.83 12.13
N LEU A 145 -30.90 -9.24 10.94
CA LEU A 145 -31.75 -9.95 9.97
C LEU A 145 -32.13 -11.35 10.49
N GLU A 146 -31.21 -12.09 11.10
CA GLU A 146 -31.48 -13.41 11.70
C GLU A 146 -32.35 -13.31 12.97
N GLY A 147 -32.11 -12.32 13.82
CA GLY A 147 -32.92 -12.05 15.02
C GLY A 147 -34.37 -11.69 14.68
N GLY A 148 -34.57 -10.92 13.61
CA GLY A 148 -35.89 -10.61 13.06
C GLY A 148 -36.63 -11.85 12.53
N GLU A 149 -35.92 -12.80 11.90
CA GLU A 149 -36.52 -14.05 11.42
C GLU A 149 -36.92 -15.00 12.56
N ASN A 150 -36.18 -15.04 13.67
CA ASN A 150 -36.54 -15.87 14.84
C ASN A 150 -37.74 -15.31 15.62
N SER A 151 -37.91 -13.99 15.68
CA SER A 151 -39.14 -13.37 16.22
C SER A 151 -40.35 -13.67 15.34
N PHE A 152 -40.16 -13.66 14.01
CA PHE A 152 -41.18 -13.96 13.01
C PHE A 152 -41.67 -15.43 13.06
N LEU A 153 -40.81 -16.37 13.44
CA LEU A 153 -41.18 -17.79 13.59
C LEU A 153 -41.86 -18.09 14.93
N ASN A 154 -41.51 -17.38 16.00
CA ASN A 154 -42.15 -17.55 17.31
C ASN A 154 -43.56 -16.93 17.39
N GLU A 155 -43.86 -15.89 16.61
CA GLU A 155 -45.21 -15.31 16.53
C GLU A 155 -46.18 -16.13 15.66
N ARG A 156 -45.68 -17.15 14.94
CA ARG A 156 -46.48 -18.06 14.10
C ARG A 156 -46.98 -19.31 14.82
N HIS A 157 -46.69 -19.48 16.11
CA HIS A 157 -47.08 -20.64 16.92
C HIS A 157 -48.13 -20.33 17.98
#